data_AF-A0ABD1ALX9-F1
#
_entry.id   AF-A0ABD1ALX9-F1
#
_cell.length_a   1.000
_cell.length_b   1.000
_cell.length_c   1.000
_cell.angle_alpha   90.00
_cell.angle_beta   90.00
_cell.angle_gamma   90.00
#
_symmetry.space_group_name_H-M   'P 1'
#
loop_
_entity.id
_entity.type
_entity.pdbx_description
1 polymer ?
#
loop_
_entity_poly.entity_id
_entity_poly.type
_entity_poly.pdbx_seq_one_letter_code
_entity_poly.pdbx_strand_id
1 'polypeptide(L)'
;MNLLKFQSINGKHVENFAASSSSFRFANFVVKFNGLNYEEWSEQIKFSLSVMSLDQAILTDEEPTAITDESSELEKSRYETWERSNRLCLNLLRMSMEESIKPSMPKTEKAREFILKIKEQSQSDVVDKSIVGSLMSEPTTKRFD
;
A
#
# COMPACT_ATOMS: atom_id res chain seq x y z
N MET A 1 14.33 23.85 44.37
CA MET A 1 14.20 22.59 43.61
C MET A 1 13.17 22.82 42.52
N ASN A 2 13.59 22.70 41.26
CA ASN A 2 12.93 23.27 40.07
C ASN A 2 11.66 22.50 39.66
N LEU A 3 10.56 23.23 39.39
CA LEU A 3 9.38 22.73 38.64
C LEU A 3 9.01 23.63 37.45
N LEU A 4 9.88 24.57 37.09
CA LEU A 4 9.77 25.38 35.86
C LEU A 4 10.68 24.81 34.76
N LYS A 5 10.36 23.64 34.20
CA LYS A 5 10.89 23.16 32.90
C LYS A 5 9.94 22.14 32.24
N PHE A 6 8.75 22.57 31.85
CA PHE A 6 8.03 21.96 30.72
C PHE A 6 7.40 23.09 29.89
N GLN A 7 8.24 24.02 29.44
CA GLN A 7 7.88 24.90 28.34
C GLN A 7 8.10 24.14 27.03
N SER A 8 7.04 24.08 26.23
CA SER A 8 7.02 23.95 24.78
C SER A 8 7.71 22.73 24.16
N ILE A 9 6.96 21.62 24.06
CA ILE A 9 7.21 20.66 22.98
C ILE A 9 6.52 21.26 21.75
N ASN A 10 7.32 21.78 20.82
CA ASN A 10 6.86 22.40 19.56
C ASN A 10 5.64 21.68 18.95
N GLY A 11 4.59 22.42 18.58
CA GLY A 11 3.33 21.86 18.04
C GLY A 11 3.51 20.87 16.89
N LYS A 12 4.51 21.08 16.03
CA LYS A 12 4.91 20.15 14.96
C LYS A 12 5.28 18.75 15.47
N HIS A 13 5.94 18.64 16.62
CA HIS A 13 6.30 17.33 17.19
C HIS A 13 5.08 16.58 17.72
N VAL A 14 4.12 17.30 18.31
CA VAL A 14 2.87 16.69 18.82
C VAL A 14 2.00 16.24 17.66
N GLU A 15 1.86 17.04 16.60
CA GLU A 15 1.15 16.68 15.37
C GLU A 15 1.79 15.47 14.67
N ASN A 16 3.13 15.44 14.57
CA ASN A 16 3.84 14.30 13.98
C ASN A 16 3.67 13.02 14.80
N PHE A 17 3.66 13.11 16.14
CA PHE A 17 3.42 11.96 17.02
C PHE A 17 1.97 11.46 16.91
N ALA A 18 0.99 12.37 16.88
CA ALA A 18 -0.41 12.03 16.67
C ALA A 18 -0.62 11.37 15.28
N ALA A 19 -0.04 11.93 14.22
CA ALA A 19 -0.08 11.34 12.88
C ALA A 19 0.56 9.95 12.84
N SER A 20 1.72 9.75 13.48
CA SER A 20 2.40 8.45 13.56
C SER A 20 1.58 7.40 14.33
N SER A 21 0.97 7.79 15.46
CA SER A 21 0.17 6.87 16.27
C SER A 21 -1.16 6.50 15.59
N SER A 22 -1.78 7.43 14.88
CA SER A 22 -2.95 7.17 14.03
C SER A 22 -2.60 6.25 12.87
N SER A 23 -1.49 6.51 12.17
CA SER A 23 -1.00 5.66 11.07
C SER A 23 -0.80 4.20 11.51
N PHE A 24 -0.20 4.01 12.70
CA PHE A 24 0.02 2.68 13.26
C PHE A 24 -1.29 1.98 13.65
N ARG A 25 -2.28 2.69 14.19
CA ARG A 25 -3.60 2.12 14.50
C ARG A 25 -4.35 1.70 13.24
N PHE A 26 -4.34 2.53 12.19
CA PHE A 26 -4.98 2.19 10.91
C PHE A 26 -4.32 0.98 10.24
N ALA A 27 -2.99 0.86 10.27
CA ALA A 27 -2.28 -0.32 9.76
C ALA A 27 -2.67 -1.65 10.44
N ASN A 28 -3.16 -1.58 11.68
CA ASN A 28 -3.65 -2.73 12.44
C ASN A 28 -5.16 -2.96 12.27
N PHE A 29 -5.93 -1.98 11.79
CA PHE A 29 -7.35 -2.11 11.52
C PHE A 29 -7.63 -2.69 10.12
N VAL A 30 -6.77 -2.39 9.14
CA VAL A 30 -6.87 -2.94 7.78
C VAL A 30 -6.66 -4.45 7.82
N VAL A 31 -7.59 -5.20 7.20
CA VAL A 31 -7.46 -6.64 6.99
C VAL A 31 -6.11 -6.96 6.35
N LYS A 32 -5.42 -8.02 6.78
CA LYS A 32 -4.16 -8.40 6.14
C LYS A 32 -4.42 -9.04 4.78
N PHE A 33 -3.61 -8.69 3.79
CA PHE A 33 -3.67 -9.35 2.48
C PHE A 33 -3.11 -10.76 2.57
N ASN A 34 -3.94 -11.75 2.22
CA ASN A 34 -3.63 -13.19 2.27
C ASN A 34 -3.57 -13.85 0.88
N GLY A 35 -3.45 -13.05 -0.18
CA GLY A 35 -3.33 -13.55 -1.55
C GLY A 35 -4.68 -13.75 -2.24
N LEU A 36 -5.75 -13.98 -1.48
CA LEU A 36 -7.08 -14.30 -2.01
C LEU A 36 -8.12 -13.22 -1.75
N ASN A 37 -7.86 -12.32 -0.80
CA ASN A 37 -8.81 -11.29 -0.35
C ASN A 37 -8.55 -9.90 -0.97
N TYR A 38 -8.06 -9.83 -2.22
CA TYR A 38 -7.65 -8.56 -2.84
C TYR A 38 -8.72 -7.47 -2.79
N GLU A 39 -9.97 -7.79 -3.13
CA GLU A 39 -11.05 -6.79 -3.19
C GLU A 39 -11.27 -6.13 -1.82
N GLU A 40 -11.51 -6.93 -0.77
CA GLU A 40 -11.71 -6.45 0.60
C GLU A 40 -10.49 -5.70 1.14
N TRP A 41 -9.30 -6.28 0.96
CA TRP A 41 -8.05 -5.67 1.39
C TRP A 41 -7.81 -4.32 0.71
N SER A 42 -7.97 -4.27 -0.61
CA SER A 42 -7.68 -3.08 -1.40
C SER A 42 -8.65 -1.94 -1.10
N GLU A 43 -9.92 -2.25 -0.82
CA GLU A 43 -10.92 -1.27 -0.41
C GLU A 43 -10.57 -0.65 0.95
N GLN A 44 -10.33 -1.48 1.97
CA GLN A 44 -10.03 -1.01 3.33
C GLN A 44 -8.73 -0.18 3.39
N ILE A 45 -7.69 -0.62 2.68
CA ILE A 45 -6.42 0.11 2.69
C ILE A 45 -6.52 1.44 1.94
N LYS A 46 -7.23 1.49 0.80
CA LYS A 46 -7.45 2.75 0.06
C LYS A 46 -8.26 3.72 0.90
N PHE A 47 -9.35 3.27 1.53
CA PHE A 47 -10.13 4.09 2.44
C PHE A 47 -9.27 4.68 3.56
N SER A 48 -8.44 3.85 4.19
CA SER A 48 -7.53 4.30 5.26
C SER A 48 -6.52 5.34 4.77
N LEU A 49 -5.96 5.16 3.57
CA LEU A 49 -5.03 6.11 2.95
C LEU A 49 -5.72 7.45 2.63
N SER A 50 -6.96 7.43 2.14
CA SER A 50 -7.75 8.64 1.89
C SER A 50 -8.06 9.40 3.19
N VAL A 51 -8.43 8.72 4.27
CA VAL A 51 -8.64 9.33 5.60
C VAL A 51 -7.37 10.03 6.12
N MET A 52 -6.20 9.51 5.75
CA MET A 52 -4.90 10.07 6.11
C MET A 52 -4.36 11.12 5.12
N SER A 53 -5.10 11.44 4.06
CA SER A 53 -4.67 12.29 2.95
C SER A 53 -3.36 11.83 2.30
N LEU A 54 -3.18 10.51 2.18
CA LEU A 54 -2.00 9.88 1.57
C LEU A 54 -2.29 9.21 0.24
N ASP A 55 -3.53 9.18 -0.23
CA ASP A 55 -3.95 8.44 -1.44
C ASP A 55 -3.49 9.04 -2.78
N GLN A 56 -2.96 10.27 -2.78
CA GLN A 56 -2.55 10.99 -4.01
C GLN A 56 -1.67 10.17 -4.96
N ALA A 57 -0.63 9.50 -4.46
CA ALA A 57 0.29 8.70 -5.28
C ALA A 57 -0.32 7.42 -5.85
N ILE A 58 -1.47 6.97 -5.33
CA ILE A 58 -2.20 5.81 -5.86
C ILE A 58 -3.26 6.28 -6.88
N LEU A 59 -3.88 7.44 -6.63
CA LEU A 59 -4.94 8.00 -7.48
C LEU A 59 -4.42 8.72 -8.73
N THR A 60 -3.22 9.27 -8.68
CA THR A 60 -2.67 10.03 -9.80
C THR A 60 -2.07 9.07 -10.82
N ASP A 61 -2.57 9.13 -12.06
CA ASP A 61 -2.09 8.28 -13.16
C ASP A 61 -0.69 8.68 -13.64
N GLU A 62 -0.35 9.98 -13.55
CA GLU A 62 0.94 10.52 -13.96
C GLU A 62 1.79 10.94 -12.75
N GLU A 63 3.00 10.40 -12.67
CA GLU A 63 4.00 10.87 -11.71
C GLU A 63 4.34 12.35 -12.01
N PRO A 64 4.37 13.24 -11.00
CA PRO A 64 4.85 14.60 -11.20
C PRO A 64 6.28 14.59 -11.72
N THR A 65 6.56 15.46 -12.70
CA THR A 65 7.91 15.66 -13.20
C THR A 65 8.88 15.95 -12.06
N ALA A 66 10.08 15.35 -12.14
CA ALA A 66 11.14 15.64 -11.19
C ALA A 66 11.44 17.14 -11.14
N ILE A 67 11.69 17.64 -9.94
CA ILE A 67 12.02 19.05 -9.71
C ILE A 67 13.34 19.39 -10.42
N THR A 68 13.34 20.52 -11.13
CA THR A 68 14.53 21.16 -11.71
C THR A 68 14.75 22.54 -11.09
N ASP A 69 15.88 23.19 -11.39
CA ASP A 69 16.20 24.54 -10.89
C ASP A 69 15.18 25.59 -11.38
N GLU A 70 14.53 25.34 -12.53
CA GLU A 70 13.51 26.19 -13.13
C GLU A 70 12.09 25.93 -12.62
N SER A 71 11.89 24.89 -11.81
CA SER A 71 10.56 24.53 -11.31
C SER A 71 9.97 25.61 -10.42
N SER A 72 8.70 25.92 -10.64
CA SER A 72 7.93 26.82 -9.79
C SER A 72 7.74 26.22 -8.39
N GLU A 73 7.50 27.09 -7.40
CA GLU A 73 7.20 26.65 -6.03
C GLU A 73 5.97 25.74 -5.96
N LEU A 74 5.00 25.93 -6.87
CA LEU A 74 3.83 25.07 -6.97
C LEU A 74 4.19 23.66 -7.45
N GLU A 75 5.07 23.55 -8.45
CA GLU A 75 5.54 22.26 -8.96
C GLU A 75 6.35 21.51 -7.90
N LYS A 76 7.23 22.21 -7.17
CA LYS A 76 7.98 21.64 -6.05
C LYS A 76 7.05 21.12 -4.97
N SER A 77 6.09 21.93 -4.53
CA SER A 77 5.09 21.54 -3.52
C SER A 77 4.27 20.31 -3.94
N ARG A 78 3.86 20.25 -5.22
CA ARG A 78 3.17 19.08 -5.78
C ARG A 78 4.03 17.82 -5.76
N TYR A 79 5.28 17.93 -6.21
CA TYR A 79 6.22 16.80 -6.21
C TYR A 79 6.48 16.31 -4.79
N GLU A 80 6.78 17.19 -3.83
CA GLU A 80 7.00 16.83 -2.43
C GLU A 80 5.79 16.15 -1.78
N THR A 81 4.59 16.67 -2.06
CA THR A 81 3.32 16.07 -1.58
C THR A 81 3.14 14.66 -2.14
N TRP A 82 3.36 14.49 -3.45
CA TRP A 82 3.25 13.20 -4.11
C TRP A 82 4.32 12.21 -3.63
N GLU A 83 5.57 12.65 -3.49
CA GLU A 83 6.69 11.81 -3.04
C GLU A 83 6.45 11.30 -1.60
N ARG A 84 5.99 12.21 -0.71
CA ARG A 84 5.60 11.85 0.65
C ARG A 84 4.47 10.82 0.65
N SER A 85 3.42 11.06 -0.13
CA SER A 85 2.29 10.15 -0.32
C SER A 85 2.77 8.78 -0.82
N ASN A 86 3.61 8.74 -1.85
CA ASN A 86 4.17 7.52 -2.42
C ASN A 86 4.92 6.69 -1.38
N ARG A 87 5.85 7.31 -0.65
CA ARG A 87 6.67 6.65 0.36
C ARG A 87 5.81 6.05 1.49
N LEU A 88 4.86 6.83 2.01
CA LEU A 88 4.04 6.40 3.13
C LEU A 88 3.00 5.34 2.73
N CYS A 89 2.37 5.50 1.58
CA CYS A 89 1.47 4.49 1.00
C CYS A 89 2.18 3.15 0.81
N LEU A 90 3.35 3.16 0.18
CA LEU A 90 4.11 1.95 -0.09
C LEU A 90 4.48 1.21 1.20
N ASN A 91 4.86 1.94 2.25
CA ASN A 91 5.13 1.34 3.55
C ASN A 91 3.87 0.72 4.17
N LEU A 92 2.73 1.42 4.13
CA LEU A 92 1.47 0.89 4.68
C LEU A 92 1.00 -0.35 3.92
N LEU A 93 1.06 -0.32 2.58
CA LEU A 93 0.76 -1.47 1.72
C LEU A 93 1.61 -2.67 2.13
N ARG A 94 2.93 -2.52 2.24
CA ARG A 94 3.84 -3.60 2.68
C ARG A 94 3.56 -4.09 4.09
N MET A 95 3.24 -3.21 5.03
CA MET A 95 2.89 -3.58 6.40
C MET A 95 1.56 -4.32 6.50
N SER A 96 0.65 -4.10 5.55
CA SER A 96 -0.65 -4.76 5.48
C SER A 96 -0.61 -6.17 4.87
N MET A 97 0.56 -6.63 4.42
CA MET A 97 0.75 -7.98 3.89
C MET A 97 0.89 -9.00 5.03
N GLU A 98 0.30 -10.19 4.85
CA GLU A 98 0.57 -11.33 5.72
C GLU A 98 2.04 -11.79 5.60
N GLU A 99 2.65 -12.23 6.70
CA GLU A 99 4.05 -12.66 6.73
C GLU A 99 4.35 -13.80 5.74
N SER A 100 3.38 -14.68 5.50
CA SER A 100 3.47 -15.80 4.55
C SER A 100 3.65 -15.34 3.10
N ILE A 101 3.20 -14.12 2.76
CA ILE A 101 3.19 -13.57 1.40
C ILE A 101 4.29 -12.54 1.17
N LYS A 102 4.78 -11.90 2.23
CA LYS A 102 5.88 -10.92 2.12
C LYS A 102 7.07 -11.37 1.25
N PRO A 103 7.52 -12.63 1.28
CA PRO A 103 8.62 -13.09 0.43
C PRO A 103 8.32 -13.03 -1.08
N SER A 104 7.05 -13.19 -1.49
CA SER A 104 6.62 -13.16 -2.89
C SER A 104 6.19 -11.77 -3.37
N MET A 105 6.49 -10.72 -2.60
CA MET A 105 6.03 -9.38 -2.93
C MET A 105 6.81 -8.72 -4.05
N PRO A 106 6.13 -7.95 -4.91
CA PRO A 106 6.79 -7.19 -5.95
C PRO A 106 7.71 -6.13 -5.32
N LYS A 107 8.93 -6.06 -5.83
CA LYS A 107 9.88 -5.00 -5.49
C LYS A 107 9.61 -3.80 -6.39
N THR A 108 8.86 -2.82 -5.88
CA THR A 108 8.57 -1.57 -6.58
C THR A 108 9.01 -0.37 -5.74
N GLU A 109 9.25 0.76 -6.39
CA GLU A 109 9.48 2.04 -5.72
C GLU A 109 8.20 2.89 -5.64
N LYS A 110 7.19 2.53 -6.43
CA LYS A 110 5.92 3.25 -6.54
C LYS A 110 4.78 2.48 -5.90
N ALA A 111 3.96 3.18 -5.11
CA ALA A 111 2.80 2.63 -4.43
C ALA A 111 1.71 2.16 -5.43
N ARG A 112 1.46 2.95 -6.49
CA ARG A 112 0.51 2.59 -7.54
C ARG A 112 0.93 1.32 -8.29
N GLU A 113 2.19 1.21 -8.66
CA GLU A 113 2.73 0.00 -9.30
C GLU A 113 2.62 -1.22 -8.37
N PHE A 114 2.91 -1.04 -7.07
CA PHE A 114 2.78 -2.11 -6.08
C PHE A 114 1.36 -2.68 -6.07
N ILE A 115 0.34 -1.84 -5.86
CA ILE A 115 -1.04 -2.31 -5.73
C ILE A 115 -1.58 -2.95 -7.01
N LEU A 116 -1.15 -2.47 -8.19
CA LEU A 116 -1.51 -3.07 -9.48
C LEU A 116 -0.89 -4.47 -9.64
N LYS A 117 0.40 -4.64 -9.31
CA LYS A 117 1.05 -5.95 -9.36
C LYS A 117 0.42 -6.95 -8.38
N ILE A 118 0.01 -6.49 -7.18
CA ILE A 118 -0.72 -7.34 -6.23
C ILE A 118 -2.07 -7.78 -6.82
N LYS A 119 -2.79 -6.88 -7.49
CA LYS A 119 -4.04 -7.21 -8.18
C LYS A 119 -3.82 -8.30 -9.22
N GLU A 120 -2.86 -8.10 -10.12
CA GLU A 120 -2.52 -9.04 -11.18
C GLU A 120 -2.16 -10.43 -10.61
N GLN A 121 -1.30 -10.46 -9.58
CA GLN A 121 -0.89 -11.70 -8.93
C GLN A 121 -2.08 -12.43 -8.27
N SER A 122 -2.94 -11.69 -7.56
CA SER A 122 -4.14 -12.26 -6.93
C SER A 122 -5.11 -12.87 -7.93
N GLN A 123 -5.22 -12.28 -9.13
CA GLN A 123 -6.08 -12.79 -10.20
C GLN A 123 -5.46 -14.03 -10.88
N SER A 124 -4.13 -14.04 -11.08
CA SER A 124 -3.42 -15.19 -11.66
C SER A 124 -3.54 -16.44 -10.77
N ASP A 125 -3.31 -16.30 -9.47
CA ASP A 125 -3.34 -17.43 -8.53
C ASP A 125 -4.73 -18.10 -8.45
N VAL A 126 -5.80 -17.33 -8.63
CA VAL A 126 -7.18 -17.84 -8.67
C VAL A 126 -7.41 -18.64 -9.94
N VAL A 127 -6.90 -18.17 -11.08
CA VAL A 127 -7.03 -18.86 -12.38
C VAL A 127 -6.27 -20.19 -12.36
N ASP A 128 -5.02 -20.20 -11.90
CA ASP A 128 -4.19 -21.41 -11.86
C ASP A 128 -4.81 -22.51 -10.98
N LYS A 129 -5.31 -22.14 -9.78
CA LYS A 129 -5.99 -23.08 -8.87
C LYS A 129 -7.28 -23.63 -9.48
N SER A 130 -8.03 -22.82 -10.22
CA SER A 130 -9.23 -23.26 -10.93
C SER A 130 -8.92 -24.28 -12.02
N ILE A 131 -7.87 -24.04 -12.82
CA ILE A 131 -7.43 -24.96 -13.88
C ILE A 131 -7.00 -26.31 -13.30
N VAL A 132 -6.19 -26.31 -12.24
CA VAL A 132 -5.77 -27.56 -11.58
C VAL A 132 -6.96 -28.34 -11.04
N GLY A 133 -7.92 -27.66 -10.38
CA GLY A 133 -9.14 -28.30 -9.90
C GLY A 133 -9.96 -28.92 -11.04
N SER A 134 -10.09 -28.20 -12.16
CA SER A 134 -10.79 -28.69 -13.34
C SER A 134 -10.10 -29.91 -13.97
N LEU A 135 -8.78 -29.87 -14.17
CA LEU A 135 -7.99 -30.99 -14.72
C LEU A 135 -8.06 -32.24 -13.83
N MET A 136 -8.03 -32.07 -12.51
CA MET A 136 -8.13 -33.20 -11.57
C MET A 136 -9.54 -33.82 -11.55
N SER A 137 -10.56 -33.05 -11.93
CA SER A 137 -11.95 -33.53 -12.03
C SER A 137 -12.25 -34.22 -13.38
N GLU A 138 -11.35 -34.12 -14.36
CA GLU A 138 -11.52 -34.72 -15.68
C GLU A 138 -11.17 -36.22 -15.62
N PRO A 139 -12.11 -37.14 -15.91
CA PRO A 139 -11.84 -38.56 -15.88
C PRO A 139 -10.80 -38.89 -16.96
N THR A 140 -9.61 -39.34 -16.56
CA THR A 140 -8.57 -39.81 -17.50
C THR A 140 -8.98 -41.16 -18.06
N THR A 141 -9.96 -41.17 -18.97
CA THR A 141 -10.45 -42.38 -19.64
C THR A 141 -9.43 -42.78 -20.70
N LYS A 142 -8.32 -43.41 -20.28
CA LYS A 142 -7.50 -44.22 -21.19
C LYS A 142 -8.28 -45.48 -21.49
N ARG A 143 -8.87 -45.56 -22.69
CA ARG A 143 -9.27 -46.84 -23.28
C ARG A 143 -7.98 -47.57 -23.64
N PHE A 144 -7.71 -48.67 -22.94
CA PHE A 144 -6.71 -49.63 -23.37
C PHE A 144 -7.46 -50.63 -24.26
N ASP A 145 -7.06 -50.66 -25.54
CA ASP A 145 -7.52 -51.64 -26.53
C ASP A 145 -6.95 -53.04 -26.26
#